data_AF-A0A0D2PP04-F1
#
_entry.id   AF-A0A0D2PP04-F1
#
_cell.length_a   1.000
_cell.length_b   1.000
_cell.length_c   1.000
_cell.angle_alpha   90.00
_cell.angle_beta   90.00
_cell.angle_gamma   90.00
#
_symmetry.space_group_name_H-M   'P 1'
#
loop_
_entity.id
_entity.type
_entity.pdbx_description
1 polymer ?
#
loop_
_entity_poly.entity_id
_entity_poly.type
_entity_poly.pdbx_seq_one_letter_code
_entity_poly.pdbx_strand_id
1 'polypeptide(L)' 'VEGGKPVAKSDAKSKCCNNHPELGKCVPGEDDNPDKDGKCWNYCIVDCERGGVCKLMSDGHHECHCAC' A
#
# COMPACT_ATOMS: atom_id res chain seq x y z
N VAL A 1 -6.38 -35.48 9.17
CA VAL A 1 -5.46 -34.84 8.21
C VAL A 1 -6.25 -33.72 7.55
N GLU A 2 -5.98 -32.47 7.91
CA GLU A 2 -6.81 -31.34 7.48
C GLU A 2 -6.12 -30.55 6.37
N GLY A 3 -6.78 -30.52 5.21
CA GLY A 3 -7.04 -29.34 4.39
C GLY A 3 -5.87 -28.45 3.98
N GLY A 4 -5.46 -28.56 2.71
CA GLY A 4 -4.46 -27.68 2.11
C GLY A 4 -4.95 -26.27 1.75
N LYS A 5 -3.98 -25.39 1.49
CA LYS A 5 -3.99 -24.39 0.41
C LYS A 5 -2.54 -23.96 0.12
N PRO A 6 -2.16 -23.74 -1.15
CA PRO A 6 -0.78 -23.48 -1.52
C PRO A 6 -0.43 -22.02 -1.18
N VAL A 7 0.67 -21.81 -0.47
CA VAL A 7 1.23 -20.45 -0.34
C VAL A 7 2.00 -20.16 -1.62
N ALA A 8 1.35 -19.40 -2.50
CA ALA A 8 1.87 -19.02 -3.80
C ALA A 8 3.16 -18.21 -3.64
N LYS A 9 4.14 -18.51 -4.49
CA LYS A 9 5.30 -17.65 -4.71
C LYS A 9 4.91 -16.49 -5.64
N SER A 10 5.44 -15.31 -5.35
CA SER A 10 5.63 -14.15 -6.25
C SER A 10 4.65 -12.96 -6.08
N ASP A 11 4.72 -12.28 -4.93
CA ASP A 11 3.84 -11.19 -4.50
C ASP A 11 4.17 -9.78 -5.04
N ALA A 12 5.02 -9.63 -6.06
CA ALA A 12 5.19 -8.31 -6.70
C ALA A 12 3.87 -7.80 -7.34
N LYS A 13 2.97 -8.72 -7.73
CA LYS A 13 1.61 -8.40 -8.21
C LYS A 13 0.58 -8.23 -7.07
N SER A 14 0.94 -8.57 -5.83
CA SER A 14 0.06 -8.48 -4.64
C SER A 14 0.14 -7.11 -3.95
N LYS A 15 1.06 -6.23 -4.35
CA LYS A 15 1.26 -4.91 -3.74
C LYS A 15 0.31 -3.84 -4.31
N CYS A 16 0.21 -3.72 -5.64
CA CYS A 16 -0.67 -2.73 -6.24
C CYS A 16 -2.15 -3.07 -5.99
N CYS A 17 -3.01 -2.05 -5.98
CA CYS A 17 -4.43 -2.16 -5.66
C CYS A 17 -4.74 -2.61 -4.22
N ASN A 18 -3.79 -2.52 -3.29
CA ASN A 18 -3.97 -3.01 -1.92
C ASN A 18 -3.64 -1.93 -0.89
N ASN A 19 -4.26 -2.06 0.28
CA ASN A 19 -3.89 -1.27 1.46
C ASN A 19 -2.71 -1.94 2.17
N HIS A 20 -1.86 -1.12 2.79
CA HIS A 20 -0.66 -1.55 3.48
C HIS A 20 -0.65 -1.06 4.94
N PRO A 21 -1.47 -1.66 5.84
CA PRO A 21 -1.50 -1.31 7.26
C PRO A 21 -0.14 -1.55 7.95
N GLU A 22 0.72 -2.41 7.39
CA GLU A 22 2.08 -2.66 7.88
C GLU A 22 2.98 -1.42 7.83
N LEU A 23 2.65 -0.42 7.00
CA LEU A 23 3.36 0.86 6.97
C LEU A 23 2.90 1.82 8.08
N GLY A 24 1.86 1.46 8.83
CA GLY A 24 1.25 2.31 9.85
C GLY A 24 0.46 3.47 9.28
N LYS A 25 0.01 4.36 10.17
CA LYS A 25 -0.76 5.56 9.81
C LYS A 25 0.00 6.45 8.83
N CYS A 26 -0.73 7.16 8.00
CA CYS A 26 -0.18 8.15 7.08
C CYS A 26 -0.89 9.51 7.22
N VAL A 27 -0.25 10.57 6.70
CA VAL A 27 -0.75 11.93 6.65
C VAL A 27 -1.02 12.33 5.20
N PRO A 28 -2.27 12.64 4.82
CA PRO A 28 -2.60 13.13 3.48
C PRO A 28 -1.83 14.40 3.11
N GLY A 29 -1.30 14.45 1.90
CA GLY A 29 -0.49 15.56 1.36
C GLY A 29 0.99 15.53 1.71
N GLU A 30 1.40 14.70 2.68
CA GLU A 30 2.81 14.48 3.05
C GLU A 30 3.26 13.07 2.62
N ASP A 31 2.58 12.03 3.10
CA ASP A 31 3.00 10.63 2.88
C ASP A 31 2.68 10.12 1.47
N ASP A 32 1.74 10.73 0.75
CA ASP A 32 1.39 10.42 -0.64
C ASP A 32 2.03 11.36 -1.66
N ASN A 33 2.91 12.26 -1.21
CA ASN A 33 3.48 13.29 -2.05
C ASN A 33 4.75 12.81 -2.78
N PRO A 34 4.79 12.84 -4.13
CA PRO A 34 5.96 12.45 -4.91
C PRO A 34 7.18 13.38 -4.73
N ASP A 35 6.95 14.64 -4.37
CA ASP A 35 7.99 15.67 -4.27
C ASP A 35 8.60 15.79 -2.86
N LYS A 36 8.03 15.08 -1.87
CA LYS A 36 8.41 15.17 -0.45
C LYS A 36 8.89 13.85 0.14
N ASP A 37 9.29 12.89 -0.70
CA ASP A 37 9.65 11.55 -0.26
C ASP A 37 8.55 10.87 0.57
N GLY A 38 7.28 11.10 0.20
CA GLY A 38 6.14 10.58 0.93
C GLY A 38 6.20 9.06 1.07
N LYS A 39 6.02 8.54 2.29
CA LYS A 39 6.18 7.11 2.60
C LYS A 39 5.28 6.22 1.72
N CYS A 40 4.01 6.57 1.56
CA CYS A 40 3.07 5.81 0.74
C CYS A 40 3.48 5.88 -0.74
N TRP A 41 3.88 7.06 -1.21
CA TRP A 41 4.39 7.23 -2.58
C TRP A 41 5.62 6.36 -2.82
N ASN A 42 6.67 6.56 -2.03
CA ASN A 42 7.97 5.91 -2.17
C ASN A 42 7.89 4.39 -2.02
N TYR A 43 7.06 3.90 -1.09
CA TYR A 43 6.84 2.46 -0.99
C TYR A 43 6.22 1.93 -2.28
N CYS A 44 5.15 2.54 -2.76
CA CYS A 44 4.37 2.00 -3.87
C CYS A 44 5.02 2.20 -5.24
N ILE A 45 5.69 3.31 -5.49
CA ILE A 45 6.20 3.69 -6.83
C ILE A 45 7.22 2.69 -7.40
N VAL A 46 7.89 1.93 -6.53
CA VAL A 46 8.87 0.90 -6.93
C VAL A 46 8.22 -0.21 -7.77
N ASP A 47 7.01 -0.63 -7.42
CA ASP A 47 6.32 -1.77 -8.03
C ASP A 47 5.00 -1.37 -8.72
N CYS A 48 4.46 -0.20 -8.38
CA CYS A 48 3.20 0.34 -8.87
C CYS A 48 3.47 1.70 -9.51
N GLU A 49 3.46 1.77 -10.84
CA GLU A 49 3.84 2.98 -11.62
C GLU A 49 3.05 4.24 -11.24
N ARG A 50 1.89 4.08 -10.59
CA ARG A 50 1.02 5.17 -10.15
C ARG A 50 1.26 5.62 -8.70
N GLY A 51 2.23 5.01 -8.02
CA GLY A 51 2.58 5.32 -6.64
C GLY A 51 1.50 4.90 -5.65
N GLY A 52 1.48 5.57 -4.50
CA GLY A 52 0.60 5.25 -3.38
C GLY A 52 0.00 6.48 -2.76
N VAL A 53 -1.21 6.34 -2.24
CA VAL A 53 -1.99 7.41 -1.61
C VAL A 53 -2.24 7.15 -0.14
N CYS A 54 -2.41 8.20 0.64
CA CYS A 54 -2.85 8.11 2.02
C CYS A 54 -4.38 8.11 2.06
N LYS A 55 -4.98 6.92 2.17
CA LYS A 55 -6.42 6.70 2.00
C LYS A 55 -7.15 6.70 3.34
N LEU A 56 -8.24 7.47 3.43
CA LEU A 56 -9.17 7.40 4.57
C LEU A 56 -9.99 6.09 4.52
N MET A 57 -9.92 5.34 5.61
CA MET A 57 -10.64 4.08 5.80
C MET A 57 -12.01 4.32 6.44
N SER A 58 -12.89 3.33 6.35
CA SER A 58 -14.29 3.44 6.82
C SER A 58 -14.42 3.65 8.34
N ASP A 59 -13.43 3.20 9.10
CA ASP A 59 -13.28 3.37 10.55
C ASP A 59 -12.50 4.65 10.93
N GLY A 60 -12.16 5.47 9.95
CA GLY A 60 -11.69 6.84 10.16
C GLY A 60 -10.18 7.01 10.31
N HIS A 61 -9.39 5.93 10.29
CA HIS A 61 -7.93 6.05 10.18
C HIS A 61 -7.48 6.11 8.73
N HIS A 62 -6.21 6.47 8.53
CA HIS A 62 -5.60 6.52 7.21
C HIS A 62 -4.57 5.40 7.04
N GLU A 63 -4.56 4.79 5.86
CA GLU A 63 -3.60 3.76 5.45
C GLU A 63 -2.99 4.10 4.10
N CYS A 64 -1.74 3.70 3.88
CA CYS A 64 -1.18 3.73 2.55
C CYS A 64 -1.89 2.73 1.65
N HIS A 65 -2.30 3.18 0.46
CA HIS A 65 -2.89 2.35 -0.58
C HIS A 65 -2.08 2.48 -1.86
N CYS A 66 -1.51 1.38 -2.36
CA CYS A 66 -0.82 1.39 -3.64
C CYS A 66 -1.83 1.39 -4.78
N ALA A 67 -1.75 2.36 -5.67
CA ALA A 67 -2.69 2.49 -6.79
C ALA A 67 -2.44 1.43 -7.87
N CYS A 68 -3.52 0.99 -8.52
CA CYS A 68 -3.50 0.55 -9.90
C CYS A 68 -3.85 1.72 -10.81
#